data_AF-A0A174AGI3-F1
#
_entry.id   AF-A0A174AGI3-F1
#
_cell.length_a   1.000
_cell.length_b   1.000
_cell.length_c   1.000
_cell.angle_alpha   90.00
_cell.angle_beta   90.00
_cell.angle_gamma   90.00
#
_symmetry.space_group_name_H-M   'P 1'
#
loop_
_entity.id
_entity.type
_entity.pdbx_description
1 polymer ?
#
loop_
_entity_poly.entity_id
_entity_poly.type
_entity_poly.pdbx_seq_one_letter_code
_entity_poly.pdbx_strand_id
1 'polypeptide(L)'
;MLNNEKTIRFEDFAAVSQDGGDVLGKVLYYSLSSILIDRDELESLCDAVGFPKGRSNRTAMGDAFRSATGDIYERRVVKTDSGPQIFKVYCRDNKGGNASVISRELVKETVHEDTNEYRKLANITFNKTSKLFSYDNLVSDPFIDPLPYCMEAQRLFELYQNCAGRRQIETLLENYVDSMQAVKIGRGHFFFVPRDFAARLQVFEDFVEMLEEHNQLKRPDRDPLEVNSIYVVDDAKQRKKMTAAFYRSVRREIAEYEERVTHLIQSGSQSPKIMDRWVMRIQGLKEKKRNYENILKRELTDLDEEFTSLRYLSDELRIRAAGLRVHQKAA
;
A
#
# COMPACT_ATOMS: atom_id res chain seq x y z
N MET A 1 8.10 -21.30 -23.28
CA MET A 1 8.31 -19.87 -22.94
C MET A 1 8.49 -19.79 -21.44
N LEU A 2 9.74 -19.66 -20.97
CA LEU A 2 10.08 -19.63 -19.55
C LEU A 2 9.95 -18.19 -19.04
N ASN A 3 8.93 -17.95 -18.23
CA ASN A 3 8.72 -16.71 -17.50
C ASN A 3 9.77 -16.62 -16.38
N ASN A 4 10.99 -16.23 -16.72
CA ASN A 4 12.08 -16.09 -15.77
C ASN A 4 11.96 -14.71 -15.11
N GLU A 5 10.98 -14.55 -14.23
CA GLU A 5 10.92 -13.42 -13.30
C GLU A 5 12.13 -13.52 -12.37
N LYS A 6 13.27 -12.95 -12.81
CA LYS A 6 14.48 -12.89 -12.00
C LYS A 6 14.20 -12.05 -10.77
N THR A 7 14.15 -12.69 -9.61
CA THR A 7 14.39 -12.06 -8.31
C THR A 7 15.69 -11.25 -8.44
N ILE A 8 15.57 -9.92 -8.40
CA ILE A 8 16.72 -9.03 -8.39
C ILE A 8 17.42 -9.23 -7.04
N ARG A 9 18.71 -9.56 -7.06
CA ARG A 9 19.51 -9.74 -5.85
C ARG A 9 20.28 -8.45 -5.56
N PHE A 10 20.48 -8.06 -4.30
CA PHE A 10 21.19 -6.80 -3.98
C PHE A 10 22.60 -6.73 -4.59
N GLU A 11 23.28 -7.88 -4.71
CA GLU A 11 24.55 -8.08 -5.43
C GLU A 11 24.50 -7.71 -6.93
N ASP A 12 23.32 -7.48 -7.51
CA ASP A 12 23.16 -7.01 -8.89
C ASP A 12 23.48 -5.52 -9.09
N PHE A 13 23.52 -4.74 -8.02
CA PHE A 13 23.79 -3.30 -8.04
C PHE A 13 25.21 -3.04 -7.52
N ALA A 14 26.01 -2.34 -8.31
CA ALA A 14 27.24 -1.74 -7.80
C ALA A 14 26.81 -0.53 -6.97
N ALA A 15 26.83 -0.68 -5.64
CA ALA A 15 26.53 0.39 -4.70
C ALA A 15 27.79 1.19 -4.41
N VAL A 16 27.70 2.51 -4.45
CA VAL A 16 28.77 3.41 -4.01
C VAL A 16 28.35 4.13 -2.75
N SER A 17 29.33 4.48 -1.91
CA SER A 17 29.11 5.08 -0.59
C SER A 17 28.79 6.58 -0.63
N GLN A 18 28.88 7.25 -1.77
CA GLN A 18 28.69 8.70 -1.87
C GLN A 18 28.01 9.16 -3.16
N ASP A 19 27.33 10.31 -3.05
CA ASP A 19 26.78 11.08 -4.16
C ASP A 19 27.93 11.70 -4.97
N GLY A 20 28.04 11.32 -6.23
CA GLY A 20 29.06 11.81 -7.16
C GLY A 20 28.50 11.87 -8.58
N GLY A 21 29.21 12.54 -9.50
CA GLY A 21 28.79 12.66 -10.91
C GLY A 21 28.59 11.33 -11.64
N ASP A 22 29.03 10.23 -11.03
CA ASP A 22 29.02 8.86 -11.55
C ASP A 22 27.84 8.02 -11.05
N VAL A 23 26.71 8.64 -10.69
CA VAL A 23 25.51 7.94 -10.20
C VAL A 23 24.29 8.24 -11.08
N LEU A 24 23.49 7.21 -11.39
CA LEU A 24 22.22 7.31 -12.12
C LEU A 24 21.05 7.76 -11.23
N GLY A 25 21.09 7.35 -9.96
CA GLY A 25 20.04 7.56 -8.98
C GLY A 25 20.20 6.59 -7.82
N LYS A 26 19.10 6.31 -7.12
CA LYS A 26 19.06 5.40 -5.97
C LYS A 26 18.01 4.31 -6.18
N VAL A 27 18.27 3.11 -5.68
CA VAL A 27 17.27 2.08 -5.48
C VAL A 27 16.67 2.26 -4.10
N LEU A 28 15.40 2.65 -4.05
CA LEU A 28 14.57 2.71 -2.85
C LEU A 28 13.96 1.33 -2.60
N TYR A 29 14.04 0.89 -1.34
CA TYR A 29 13.22 -0.20 -0.83
C TYR A 29 12.57 0.19 0.48
N TYR A 30 11.30 -0.19 0.65
CA TYR A 30 10.63 -0.01 1.93
C TYR A 30 9.65 -1.14 2.21
N SER A 31 9.35 -1.34 3.49
CA SER A 31 8.35 -2.27 3.97
C SER A 31 7.42 -1.54 4.92
N LEU A 32 6.11 -1.71 4.69
CA LEU A 32 5.09 -1.30 5.64
C LEU A 32 4.70 -2.56 6.38
N SER A 33 4.92 -2.62 7.68
CA SER A 33 4.38 -3.67 8.53
C SER A 33 2.97 -3.29 8.99
N SER A 34 2.56 -3.66 10.21
CA SER A 34 1.31 -3.21 10.79
C SER A 34 1.45 -1.78 11.30
N ILE A 35 0.67 -0.86 10.72
CA ILE A 35 0.71 0.57 11.05
C ILE A 35 -0.69 1.14 11.29
N LEU A 36 -0.79 1.92 12.37
CA LEU A 36 -1.88 2.85 12.64
C LEU A 36 -1.29 4.18 13.13
N ILE A 37 -1.63 5.26 12.46
CA ILE A 37 -1.25 6.63 12.87
C ILE A 37 -2.52 7.39 13.15
N ASP A 38 -2.58 8.12 14.26
CA ASP A 38 -3.70 9.01 14.52
C ASP A 38 -3.84 10.01 13.35
N ARG A 39 -5.07 10.36 12.97
CA ARG A 39 -5.27 11.19 11.76
C ARG A 39 -4.77 12.61 11.93
N ASP A 40 -4.97 13.21 13.10
CA ASP A 40 -4.54 14.57 13.36
C ASP A 40 -3.01 14.61 13.49
N GLU A 41 -2.45 13.55 14.07
CA GLU A 41 -1.00 13.31 14.10
C GLU A 41 -0.44 13.13 12.68
N LEU A 42 -1.05 12.30 11.83
CA LEU A 42 -0.61 12.09 10.45
C LEU A 42 -0.58 13.40 9.64
N GLU A 43 -1.59 14.25 9.81
CA GLU A 43 -1.60 15.58 9.17
C GLU A 43 -0.44 16.45 9.64
N SER A 44 -0.13 16.40 10.94
CA SER A 44 1.00 17.12 11.53
C SER A 44 2.35 16.60 11.05
N LEU A 45 2.52 15.27 10.93
CA LEU A 45 3.73 14.66 10.38
C LEU A 45 3.93 15.05 8.91
N CYS A 46 2.84 15.10 8.12
CA CYS A 46 2.91 15.57 6.74
C CYS A 46 3.40 17.02 6.66
N ASP A 47 2.88 17.90 7.50
CA ASP A 47 3.28 19.31 7.54
C ASP A 47 4.75 19.49 7.95
N ALA A 48 5.22 18.68 8.91
CA ALA A 48 6.58 18.78 9.46
C ALA A 48 7.68 18.57 8.40
N VAL A 49 7.47 17.66 7.44
CA VAL A 49 8.45 17.34 6.39
C VAL A 49 8.02 17.81 5.00
N GLY A 50 6.91 18.54 4.90
CA GLY A 50 6.37 18.98 3.61
C GLY A 50 5.84 17.83 2.74
N PHE A 51 5.38 16.74 3.35
CA PHE A 51 4.77 15.62 2.65
C PHE A 51 3.35 16.00 2.16
N PRO A 52 2.96 15.68 0.91
CA PRO A 52 1.62 15.93 0.41
C PRO A 52 0.56 15.24 1.27
N LYS A 53 -0.47 15.97 1.69
CA LYS A 53 -1.56 15.38 2.49
C LYS A 53 -2.43 14.45 1.63
N GLY A 54 -2.73 13.28 2.16
CA GLY A 54 -3.67 12.33 1.57
C GLY A 54 -5.13 12.74 1.76
N ARG A 55 -6.04 12.06 1.05
CA ARG A 55 -7.48 12.16 1.37
C ARG A 55 -7.78 11.30 2.60
N SER A 56 -8.03 11.94 3.72
CA SER A 56 -8.43 11.26 4.95
C SER A 56 -9.94 11.00 4.95
N ASN A 57 -10.35 9.82 4.46
CA ASN A 57 -11.71 9.33 4.73
C ASN A 57 -11.69 8.52 6.02
N ARG A 58 -12.65 8.79 6.92
CA ARG A 58 -12.84 7.99 8.13
C ARG A 58 -13.15 6.54 7.77
N THR A 59 -12.49 5.61 8.44
CA THR A 59 -12.80 4.18 8.35
C THR A 59 -14.25 3.97 8.77
N ALA A 60 -15.02 3.23 7.98
CA ALA A 60 -16.36 2.85 8.40
C ALA A 60 -16.27 2.02 9.69
N MET A 61 -17.10 2.30 10.70
CA MET A 61 -17.00 1.63 11.99
C MET A 61 -17.11 0.10 11.86
N GLY A 62 -17.92 -0.39 10.91
CA GLY A 62 -17.99 -1.83 10.65
C GLY A 62 -16.67 -2.43 10.14
N ASP A 63 -15.89 -1.67 9.37
CA ASP A 63 -14.58 -2.10 8.90
C ASP A 63 -13.55 -1.99 10.01
N ALA A 64 -13.60 -0.92 10.82
CA ALA A 64 -12.78 -0.78 12.02
C ALA A 64 -12.98 -1.96 12.99
N PHE A 65 -14.23 -2.41 13.19
CA PHE A 65 -14.53 -3.58 14.02
C PHE A 65 -13.90 -4.86 13.44
N ARG A 66 -13.99 -5.08 12.13
CA ARG A 66 -13.40 -6.26 11.47
C ARG A 66 -11.88 -6.24 11.53
N SER A 67 -11.26 -5.07 11.38
CA SER A 67 -9.83 -4.91 11.55
C SER A 67 -9.41 -5.19 12.99
N ALA A 68 -10.04 -4.54 13.97
CA ALA A 68 -9.73 -4.71 15.39
C ALA A 68 -9.82 -6.16 15.86
N THR A 69 -10.92 -6.84 15.54
CA THR A 69 -11.11 -8.25 15.89
C THR A 69 -10.24 -9.20 15.06
N GLY A 70 -9.92 -8.85 13.80
CA GLY A 70 -9.00 -9.65 12.97
C GLY A 70 -7.56 -9.59 13.46
N ASP A 71 -7.20 -8.50 14.13
CA ASP A 71 -5.89 -8.27 14.73
C ASP A 71 -5.69 -8.97 16.08
N ILE A 72 -6.76 -9.54 16.65
CA ILE A 72 -6.68 -10.43 17.81
C ILE A 72 -6.13 -11.77 17.35
N TYR A 73 -4.86 -11.99 17.67
CA TYR A 73 -4.19 -13.24 17.45
C TYR A 73 -3.12 -13.46 18.50
N GLU A 74 -3.08 -14.66 19.05
CA GLU A 74 -1.96 -15.11 19.86
C GLU A 74 -1.69 -16.59 19.64
N ARG A 75 -0.41 -16.97 19.58
CA ARG A 75 0.03 -18.36 19.57
C ARG A 75 0.90 -18.63 20.78
N ARG A 76 0.50 -19.57 21.64
CA ARG A 76 1.24 -19.96 22.85
C ARG A 76 1.57 -21.44 22.85
N VAL A 77 2.73 -21.78 23.40
CA VAL A 77 3.09 -23.16 23.75
C VAL A 77 2.94 -23.31 25.26
N VAL A 78 2.07 -24.23 25.68
CA VAL A 78 1.75 -24.46 27.09
C VAL A 78 2.14 -25.88 27.46
N LYS A 79 2.74 -26.07 28.63
CA LYS A 79 3.01 -27.40 29.17
C LYS A 79 1.73 -27.91 29.82
N THR A 80 1.20 -29.02 29.30
CA THR A 80 0.06 -29.73 29.87
C THR A 80 0.54 -31.05 30.46
N ASP A 81 -0.33 -31.74 31.20
CA ASP A 81 -0.03 -33.08 31.76
C ASP A 81 0.26 -34.11 30.66
N SER A 82 -0.23 -33.87 29.44
CA SER A 82 -0.03 -34.70 28.25
C SER A 82 1.21 -34.30 27.44
N GLY A 83 1.99 -33.32 27.89
CA GLY A 83 3.14 -32.75 27.18
C GLY A 83 2.90 -31.34 26.64
N PRO A 84 3.86 -30.79 25.87
CA PRO A 84 3.74 -29.46 25.26
C PRO A 84 2.59 -29.41 24.25
N GLN A 85 1.68 -28.45 24.43
CA GLN A 85 0.52 -28.22 23.58
C GLN A 85 0.57 -26.82 22.99
N ILE A 86 0.27 -26.69 21.70
CA ILE A 86 0.15 -25.39 21.03
C ILE A 86 -1.32 -24.97 21.05
N PHE A 87 -1.56 -23.73 21.50
CA PHE A 87 -2.84 -23.05 21.41
C PHE A 87 -2.72 -21.83 20.50
N LYS A 88 -3.76 -21.59 19.69
CA LYS A 88 -3.98 -20.31 19.01
C LYS A 88 -5.26 -19.68 19.54
N VAL A 89 -5.23 -18.39 19.81
CA VAL A 89 -6.40 -17.61 20.23
C VAL A 89 -6.65 -16.53 19.19
N TYR A 90 -7.84 -16.52 18.59
CA TYR A 90 -8.17 -15.56 17.53
C TYR A 90 -9.68 -15.38 17.37
N CYS A 91 -10.11 -14.34 16.65
CA CYS A 91 -11.52 -14.14 16.33
C CYS A 91 -11.89 -14.76 14.97
N ARG A 92 -13.07 -15.37 14.89
CA ARG A 92 -13.66 -15.86 13.62
C ARG A 92 -15.06 -15.33 13.40
N ASP A 93 -15.48 -15.22 12.14
CA ASP A 93 -16.84 -14.76 11.80
C ASP A 93 -17.90 -15.71 12.33
N ASN A 94 -18.91 -15.16 13.00
CA ASN A 94 -20.13 -15.89 13.34
C ASN A 94 -21.14 -15.69 12.20
N LYS A 95 -21.52 -16.76 11.50
CA LYS A 95 -22.54 -16.71 10.44
C LYS A 95 -23.94 -16.64 11.05
N GLY A 96 -24.28 -15.50 11.67
CA GLY A 96 -25.54 -15.29 12.40
C GLY A 96 -26.32 -14.04 11.97
N GLY A 97 -27.31 -14.23 11.09
CA GLY A 97 -28.69 -13.75 11.20
C GLY A 97 -29.10 -12.27 11.16
N ASN A 98 -28.23 -11.26 11.29
CA ASN A 98 -28.71 -9.86 11.30
C ASN A 98 -27.77 -8.89 10.56
N ALA A 99 -28.25 -8.26 9.48
CA ALA A 99 -27.47 -7.31 8.68
C ALA A 99 -26.97 -6.08 9.47
N SER A 100 -27.64 -5.73 10.57
CA SER A 100 -27.30 -4.59 11.43
C SER A 100 -26.24 -4.91 12.49
N VAL A 101 -25.91 -6.18 12.73
CA VAL A 101 -24.93 -6.61 13.73
C VAL A 101 -23.79 -7.36 13.06
N ILE A 102 -22.56 -6.97 13.33
CA ILE A 102 -21.37 -7.76 12.99
C ILE A 102 -21.02 -8.57 14.24
N SER A 103 -20.93 -9.89 14.12
CA SER A 103 -20.65 -10.78 15.25
C SER A 103 -19.47 -11.70 14.93
N ARG A 104 -18.55 -11.82 15.89
CA ARG A 104 -17.38 -12.69 15.84
C ARG A 104 -17.24 -13.46 17.13
N GLU A 105 -16.72 -14.67 17.04
CA GLU A 105 -16.41 -15.51 18.19
C GLU A 105 -14.92 -15.45 18.47
N LEU A 106 -14.55 -15.20 19.73
CA LEU A 106 -13.20 -15.47 20.21
C LEU A 106 -13.09 -16.98 20.43
N VAL A 107 -12.09 -17.61 19.83
CA VAL A 107 -11.88 -19.06 19.93
C VAL A 107 -10.47 -19.39 20.38
N LYS A 108 -10.35 -20.49 21.13
CA LYS A 108 -9.10 -21.21 21.34
C LYS A 108 -9.08 -22.41 20.40
N GLU A 109 -8.03 -22.51 19.59
CA GLU A 109 -7.72 -23.66 18.76
C GLU A 109 -6.56 -24.43 19.40
N THR A 110 -6.81 -25.69 19.77
CA THR A 110 -5.79 -26.65 20.19
C THR A 110 -5.26 -27.35 18.94
N VAL A 111 -3.96 -27.23 18.68
CA VAL A 111 -3.33 -27.79 17.47
C VAL A 111 -2.97 -29.25 17.70
N HIS A 112 -3.45 -30.14 16.83
CA HIS A 112 -3.12 -31.57 16.85
C HIS A 112 -2.50 -31.99 15.51
N GLU A 113 -1.97 -33.22 15.44
CA GLU A 113 -1.42 -33.79 14.20
C GLU A 113 -2.51 -33.99 13.14
N ASP A 114 -3.66 -34.55 13.53
CA ASP A 114 -4.74 -34.88 12.60
C ASP A 114 -5.81 -33.79 12.51
N THR A 115 -6.40 -33.39 13.63
CA THR A 115 -7.57 -32.49 13.65
C THR A 115 -7.53 -31.57 14.86
N ASN A 116 -7.56 -30.28 14.60
CA ASN A 116 -7.54 -29.25 15.64
C ASN A 116 -8.89 -29.19 16.39
N GLU A 117 -8.82 -28.98 17.70
CA GLU A 117 -10.00 -28.80 18.55
C GLU A 117 -10.28 -27.31 18.73
N TYR A 118 -11.55 -26.91 18.61
CA TYR A 118 -11.97 -25.52 18.77
C TYR A 118 -12.88 -25.36 19.97
N ARG A 119 -12.52 -24.43 20.86
CA ARG A 119 -13.36 -24.01 21.97
C ARG A 119 -13.72 -22.54 21.82
N LYS A 120 -15.02 -22.24 21.86
CA LYS A 120 -15.52 -20.86 21.93
C LYS A 120 -15.25 -20.29 23.32
N LEU A 121 -14.70 -19.08 23.35
CA LEU A 121 -14.33 -18.38 24.57
C LEU A 121 -15.18 -17.13 24.86
N ALA A 122 -15.67 -16.45 23.82
CA ALA A 122 -16.54 -15.28 23.95
C ALA A 122 -17.28 -14.98 22.64
N ASN A 123 -18.34 -14.16 22.68
CA ASN A 123 -18.75 -13.39 21.51
C ASN A 123 -18.29 -11.95 21.62
N ILE A 124 -17.96 -11.37 20.49
CA ILE A 124 -17.67 -9.95 20.32
C ILE A 124 -18.59 -9.44 19.21
N THR A 125 -19.33 -8.37 19.45
CA THR A 125 -20.30 -7.84 18.50
C THR A 125 -20.22 -6.33 18.34
N PHE A 126 -20.60 -5.87 17.15
CA PHE A 126 -20.78 -4.46 16.85
C PHE A 126 -22.12 -4.23 16.19
N ASN A 127 -22.95 -3.39 16.81
CA ASN A 127 -24.24 -2.99 16.25
C ASN A 127 -24.06 -1.69 15.44
N LYS A 128 -24.29 -1.78 14.12
CA LYS A 128 -24.11 -0.66 13.19
C LYS A 128 -25.07 0.51 13.44
N THR A 129 -26.25 0.24 14.01
CA THR A 129 -27.29 1.23 14.25
C THR A 129 -27.02 2.01 15.54
N SER A 130 -26.84 1.30 16.65
CA SER A 130 -26.55 1.92 17.95
C SER A 130 -25.08 2.33 18.11
N LYS A 131 -24.21 1.88 17.19
CA LYS A 131 -22.75 2.08 17.23
C LYS A 131 -22.09 1.47 18.46
N LEU A 132 -22.74 0.49 19.08
CA LEU A 132 -22.27 -0.14 20.31
C LEU A 132 -21.35 -1.33 19.99
N PHE A 133 -20.15 -1.32 20.58
CA PHE A 133 -19.29 -2.49 20.72
C PHE A 133 -19.66 -3.22 22.02
N SER A 134 -19.77 -4.54 21.97
CA SER A 134 -20.02 -5.36 23.16
C SER A 134 -19.34 -6.72 23.06
N TYR A 135 -19.10 -7.33 24.21
CA TYR A 135 -18.69 -8.72 24.32
C TYR A 135 -19.50 -9.41 25.42
N ASP A 136 -19.80 -10.70 25.21
CA ASP A 136 -20.58 -11.51 26.12
C ASP A 136 -20.13 -12.98 26.10
N ASN A 137 -20.79 -13.81 26.91
CA ASN A 137 -20.57 -15.26 26.95
C ASN A 137 -19.09 -15.63 27.19
N LEU A 138 -18.44 -14.93 28.13
CA LEU A 138 -17.08 -15.25 28.56
C LEU A 138 -17.07 -16.66 29.19
N VAL A 139 -16.36 -17.59 28.55
CA VAL A 139 -16.23 -18.97 28.98
C VAL A 139 -14.91 -19.15 29.70
N SER A 140 -14.95 -19.68 30.93
CA SER A 140 -13.75 -20.03 31.68
C SER A 140 -12.97 -21.14 30.96
N ASP A 141 -11.68 -20.91 30.75
CA ASP A 141 -10.73 -21.89 30.21
C ASP A 141 -9.50 -22.00 31.12
N PRO A 142 -8.94 -23.21 31.34
CA PRO A 142 -7.79 -23.39 32.23
C PRO A 142 -6.51 -22.68 31.78
N PHE A 143 -6.38 -22.40 30.48
CA PHE A 143 -5.13 -21.90 29.90
C PHE A 143 -5.25 -20.49 29.31
N ILE A 144 -6.47 -20.05 28.99
CA ILE A 144 -6.73 -18.79 28.29
C ILE A 144 -7.80 -18.00 29.05
N ASP A 145 -7.43 -16.81 29.54
CA ASP A 145 -8.42 -15.83 30.01
C ASP A 145 -8.99 -15.05 28.82
N PRO A 146 -10.30 -15.14 28.52
CA PRO A 146 -10.89 -14.43 27.39
C PRO A 146 -10.97 -12.91 27.56
N LEU A 147 -11.04 -12.39 28.79
CA LEU A 147 -11.35 -10.98 29.03
C LEU A 147 -10.28 -10.02 28.43
N PRO A 148 -8.97 -10.25 28.60
CA PRO A 148 -7.94 -9.41 28.00
C PRO A 148 -8.06 -9.27 26.48
N TYR A 149 -8.42 -10.35 25.77
CA TYR A 149 -8.60 -10.30 24.31
C TYR A 149 -9.82 -9.48 23.91
N CYS A 150 -10.92 -9.57 24.67
CA CYS A 150 -12.11 -8.74 24.44
C CYS A 150 -11.84 -7.25 24.69
N MET A 151 -11.10 -6.93 25.75
CA MET A 151 -10.69 -5.55 26.05
C MET A 151 -9.73 -5.00 24.99
N GLU A 152 -8.76 -5.81 24.55
CA GLU A 152 -7.86 -5.41 23.46
C GLU A 152 -8.60 -5.21 22.14
N ALA A 153 -9.61 -6.04 21.84
CA ALA A 153 -10.46 -5.84 20.67
C ALA A 153 -11.22 -4.51 20.73
N GLN A 154 -11.70 -4.13 21.91
CA GLN A 154 -12.35 -2.83 22.10
C GLN A 154 -11.35 -1.66 21.93
N ARG A 155 -10.16 -1.77 22.54
CA ARG A 155 -9.10 -0.75 22.41
C ARG A 155 -8.67 -0.56 20.96
N LEU A 156 -8.43 -1.65 20.24
CA LEU A 156 -8.11 -1.62 18.81
C LEU A 156 -9.28 -1.04 18.00
N PHE A 157 -10.52 -1.35 18.35
CA PHE A 157 -11.69 -0.79 17.67
C PHE A 157 -11.74 0.73 17.78
N GLU A 158 -11.41 1.30 18.94
CA GLU A 158 -11.27 2.75 19.11
C GLU A 158 -10.13 3.32 18.26
N LEU A 159 -8.97 2.65 18.24
CA LEU A 159 -7.84 3.08 17.41
C LEU A 159 -8.17 3.08 15.91
N TYR A 160 -8.73 1.98 15.36
CA TYR A 160 -9.07 1.88 13.94
C TYR A 160 -10.12 2.90 13.47
N GLN A 161 -10.93 3.42 14.38
CA GLN A 161 -11.88 4.49 14.09
C GLN A 161 -11.20 5.83 13.88
N ASN A 162 -10.12 6.12 14.60
CA ASN A 162 -9.46 7.42 14.62
C ASN A 162 -8.16 7.46 13.81
N CYS A 163 -7.53 6.31 13.59
CA CYS A 163 -6.26 6.20 12.89
C CYS A 163 -6.41 5.97 11.37
N ALA A 164 -5.40 6.39 10.62
CA ALA A 164 -5.12 5.96 9.27
C ALA A 164 -4.38 4.60 9.30
N GLY A 165 -4.94 3.60 8.63
CA GLY A 165 -4.35 2.26 8.56
C GLY A 165 -3.41 2.07 7.38
N ARG A 166 -2.69 0.94 7.38
CA ARG A 166 -1.74 0.51 6.35
C ARG A 166 -2.12 0.91 4.92
N ARG A 167 -3.31 0.55 4.43
CA ARG A 167 -3.72 0.83 3.04
C ARG A 167 -3.74 2.32 2.70
N GLN A 168 -4.15 3.17 3.65
CA GLN A 168 -4.19 4.62 3.46
C GLN A 168 -2.76 5.19 3.43
N ILE A 169 -1.91 4.73 4.33
CA ILE A 169 -0.49 5.10 4.37
C ILE A 169 0.24 4.61 3.11
N GLU A 170 0.01 3.38 2.69
CA GLU A 170 0.59 2.79 1.47
C GLU A 170 0.20 3.60 0.23
N THR A 171 -1.08 3.96 0.10
CA THR A 171 -1.55 4.82 -0.99
C THR A 171 -0.84 6.19 -0.95
N LEU A 172 -0.66 6.77 0.24
CA LEU A 172 0.01 8.05 0.42
C LEU A 172 1.48 7.98 -0.04
N LEU A 173 2.20 6.94 0.39
CA LEU A 173 3.61 6.69 0.05
C LEU A 173 3.79 6.37 -1.43
N GLU A 174 2.94 5.53 -2.02
CA GLU A 174 3.00 5.19 -3.45
C GLU A 174 2.79 6.42 -4.33
N ASN A 175 1.82 7.29 -4.01
CA ASN A 175 1.62 8.53 -4.75
C ASN A 175 2.86 9.46 -4.68
N TYR A 176 3.57 9.47 -3.56
CA TYR A 176 4.80 10.25 -3.43
C TYR A 176 5.94 9.66 -4.26
N VAL A 177 6.09 8.33 -4.24
CA VAL A 177 7.05 7.60 -5.09
C VAL A 177 6.81 7.87 -6.57
N ASP A 178 5.56 7.85 -7.01
CA ASP A 178 5.18 8.16 -8.39
C ASP A 178 5.57 9.60 -8.79
N SER A 179 5.49 10.54 -7.84
CA SER A 179 5.89 11.94 -8.07
C SER A 179 7.39 12.13 -8.31
N MET A 180 8.21 11.12 -7.96
CA MET A 180 9.66 11.10 -8.18
C MET A 180 10.06 10.42 -9.50
N GLN A 181 9.09 10.20 -10.40
CA GLN A 181 9.32 9.46 -11.66
C GLN A 181 9.98 8.09 -11.42
N ALA A 182 9.68 7.47 -10.28
CA ALA A 182 10.27 6.20 -9.92
C ALA A 182 9.83 5.08 -10.88
N VAL A 183 10.69 4.08 -11.05
CA VAL A 183 10.43 2.90 -11.88
C VAL A 183 10.48 1.67 -11.02
N LYS A 184 9.42 0.86 -11.07
CA LYS A 184 9.36 -0.39 -10.34
C LYS A 184 10.34 -1.39 -10.96
N ILE A 185 11.30 -1.85 -10.17
CA ILE A 185 12.36 -2.73 -10.63
C ILE A 185 12.17 -4.17 -10.15
N GLY A 186 11.48 -4.40 -9.03
CA GLY A 186 11.25 -5.72 -8.44
C GLY A 186 9.87 -5.92 -7.81
N ARG A 187 9.71 -7.06 -7.13
CA ARG A 187 8.53 -7.36 -6.29
C ARG A 187 8.60 -6.56 -4.99
N GLY A 188 7.44 -6.35 -4.36
CA GLY A 188 7.32 -5.47 -3.19
C GLY A 188 7.43 -3.99 -3.57
N HIS A 189 7.85 -3.16 -2.59
CA HIS A 189 8.10 -1.75 -2.80
C HIS A 189 9.58 -1.52 -3.13
N PHE A 190 9.96 -1.89 -4.36
CA PHE A 190 11.33 -1.83 -4.85
C PHE A 190 11.40 -0.97 -6.12
N PHE A 191 11.99 0.21 -6.00
CA PHE A 191 11.94 1.25 -7.02
C PHE A 191 13.31 1.84 -7.32
N PHE A 192 13.58 2.10 -8.60
CA PHE A 192 14.66 3.00 -8.98
C PHE A 192 14.12 4.43 -9.03
N VAL A 193 14.79 5.34 -8.33
CA VAL A 193 14.51 6.76 -8.26
C VAL A 193 15.65 7.52 -8.93
N PRO A 194 15.38 8.33 -9.97
CA PRO A 194 16.42 9.12 -10.63
C PRO A 194 17.13 10.09 -9.68
N ARG A 195 18.40 10.37 -9.95
CA ARG A 195 19.23 11.28 -9.13
C ARG A 195 18.62 12.67 -8.92
N ASP A 196 17.88 13.18 -9.91
CA ASP A 196 17.25 14.49 -9.86
C ASP A 196 16.18 14.61 -8.76
N PHE A 197 15.74 13.48 -8.19
CA PHE A 197 14.76 13.40 -7.11
C PHE A 197 15.38 13.02 -5.76
N ALA A 198 16.71 13.04 -5.60
CA ALA A 198 17.39 12.64 -4.36
C ALA A 198 16.89 13.40 -3.12
N ALA A 199 16.63 14.70 -3.23
CA ALA A 199 16.11 15.50 -2.12
C ALA A 199 14.67 15.08 -1.72
N ARG A 200 13.83 14.70 -2.69
CA ARG A 200 12.49 14.18 -2.38
C ARG A 200 12.56 12.79 -1.77
N LEU A 201 13.49 11.97 -2.23
CA LEU A 201 13.72 10.65 -1.66
C LEU A 201 14.14 10.74 -0.18
N GLN A 202 14.96 11.73 0.19
CA GLN A 202 15.28 11.97 1.60
C GLN A 202 14.03 12.29 2.42
N VAL A 203 13.15 13.18 1.94
CA VAL A 203 11.87 13.48 2.60
C VAL A 203 11.01 12.23 2.76
N PHE A 204 11.05 11.31 1.79
CA PHE A 204 10.35 10.03 1.90
C PHE A 204 10.94 9.13 3.00
N GLU A 205 12.26 9.04 3.10
CA GLU A 205 12.96 8.28 4.14
C GLU A 205 12.62 8.82 5.53
N ASP A 206 12.82 10.12 5.74
CA ASP A 206 12.51 10.80 7.01
C ASP A 206 11.04 10.61 7.40
N PHE A 207 10.12 10.68 6.43
CA PHE A 207 8.70 10.50 6.70
C PHE A 207 8.37 9.07 7.15
N VAL A 208 8.97 8.03 6.55
CA VAL A 208 8.74 6.64 6.97
C VAL A 208 9.29 6.38 8.37
N GLU A 209 10.43 6.98 8.72
CA GLU A 209 10.99 6.93 10.08
C GLU A 209 10.04 7.60 11.09
N MET A 210 9.52 8.79 10.79
CA MET A 210 8.52 9.47 11.63
C MET A 210 7.24 8.64 11.79
N LEU A 211 6.78 7.96 10.73
CA LEU A 211 5.62 7.07 10.82
C LEU A 211 5.86 5.90 11.79
N GLU A 212 7.08 5.37 11.90
CA GLU A 212 7.43 4.33 12.88
C GLU A 212 7.34 4.85 14.31
N GLU A 213 7.96 6.00 14.57
CA GLU A 213 8.00 6.62 15.89
C GLU A 213 6.59 6.84 16.44
N HIS A 214 5.69 7.32 15.58
CA HIS A 214 4.30 7.66 15.89
C HIS A 214 3.30 6.50 15.68
N ASN A 215 3.77 5.29 15.36
CA ASN A 215 2.89 4.13 15.18
C ASN A 215 2.20 3.73 16.50
N GLN A 216 0.87 3.77 16.51
CA GLN A 216 0.02 3.41 17.65
C GLN A 216 0.00 1.89 17.92
N LEU A 217 0.42 1.07 16.96
CA LEU A 217 0.59 -0.37 17.14
C LEU A 217 1.97 -0.67 17.73
N LYS A 218 2.05 -0.70 19.07
CA LYS A 218 3.25 -1.14 19.81
C LYS A 218 3.05 -2.58 20.29
N ARG A 219 3.38 -3.57 19.45
CA ARG A 219 3.41 -4.99 19.85
C ARG A 219 4.86 -5.47 19.91
N PRO A 220 5.26 -6.30 20.89
CA PRO A 220 6.65 -6.77 21.02
C PRO A 220 7.17 -7.51 19.78
N ASP A 221 6.31 -8.29 19.12
CA ASP A 221 6.67 -9.13 17.96
C ASP A 221 6.35 -8.45 16.62
N ARG A 222 6.13 -7.14 16.60
CA ARG A 222 5.82 -6.40 15.38
C ARG A 222 7.10 -6.07 14.64
N ASP A 223 7.18 -6.41 13.36
CA ASP A 223 8.24 -5.88 12.51
C ASP A 223 8.12 -4.34 12.42
N PRO A 224 9.23 -3.58 12.50
CA PRO A 224 9.22 -2.14 12.28
C PRO A 224 8.87 -1.80 10.82
N LEU A 225 8.50 -0.56 10.54
CA LEU A 225 8.60 -0.03 9.20
C LEU A 225 10.08 0.03 8.82
N GLU A 226 10.41 -0.37 7.59
CA GLU A 226 11.78 -0.28 7.08
C GLU A 226 11.79 0.60 5.84
N VAL A 227 12.77 1.49 5.74
CA VAL A 227 13.06 2.26 4.54
C VAL A 227 14.57 2.36 4.39
N ASN A 228 15.04 2.23 3.15
CA ASN A 228 16.43 2.51 2.83
C ASN A 228 16.59 2.75 1.32
N SER A 229 17.68 3.42 0.96
CA SER A 229 18.05 3.64 -0.42
C SER A 229 19.54 3.40 -0.67
N ILE A 230 19.85 2.90 -1.86
CA ILE A 230 21.21 2.55 -2.25
C ILE A 230 21.56 3.21 -3.59
N TYR A 231 22.72 3.88 -3.67
CA TYR A 231 23.19 4.50 -4.90
C TYR A 231 23.41 3.47 -6.02
N VAL A 232 23.08 3.87 -7.26
CA VAL A 232 23.33 3.08 -8.47
C VAL A 232 24.39 3.77 -9.32
N VAL A 233 25.52 3.11 -9.51
CA VAL A 233 26.62 3.60 -10.36
C VAL A 233 26.20 3.79 -11.82
N ASP A 234 26.70 4.85 -12.45
CA ASP A 234 26.55 5.17 -13.87
C ASP A 234 27.52 4.40 -14.76
N ASP A 235 27.34 3.08 -14.82
CA ASP A 235 28.06 2.20 -15.74
C ASP A 235 27.16 1.59 -16.84
N ALA A 236 27.77 1.05 -17.89
CA ALA A 236 27.02 0.48 -19.02
C ALA A 236 26.14 -0.72 -18.62
N LYS A 237 26.54 -1.50 -17.61
CA LYS A 237 25.80 -2.66 -17.11
C LYS A 237 24.55 -2.19 -16.35
N GLN A 238 24.68 -1.21 -15.47
CA GLN A 238 23.56 -0.64 -14.72
C GLN A 238 22.61 0.13 -15.64
N ARG A 239 23.11 0.94 -16.58
CA ARG A 239 22.27 1.58 -17.61
C ARG A 239 21.44 0.55 -18.36
N LYS A 240 22.03 -0.56 -18.84
CA LYS A 240 21.30 -1.64 -19.51
C LYS A 240 20.24 -2.29 -18.62
N LYS A 241 20.55 -2.53 -17.33
CA LYS A 241 19.58 -3.08 -16.36
C LYS A 241 18.42 -2.12 -16.11
N MET A 242 18.71 -0.83 -15.94
CA MET A 242 17.72 0.22 -15.71
C MET A 242 16.84 0.45 -16.95
N THR A 243 17.41 0.43 -18.17
CA THR A 243 16.64 0.43 -19.42
C THR A 243 15.64 -0.73 -19.45
N ALA A 244 16.09 -1.95 -19.13
CA ALA A 244 15.21 -3.12 -19.14
C ALA A 244 14.09 -3.02 -18.08
N ALA A 245 14.38 -2.48 -16.90
CA ALA A 245 13.38 -2.25 -15.87
C ALA A 245 12.38 -1.15 -16.26
N PHE A 246 12.88 -0.06 -16.85
CA PHE A 246 12.06 1.01 -17.41
C PHE A 246 11.06 0.47 -18.42
N TYR A 247 11.52 -0.29 -19.42
CA TYR A 247 10.63 -0.87 -20.43
C TYR A 247 9.55 -1.77 -19.81
N ARG A 248 9.89 -2.64 -18.84
CA ARG A 248 8.90 -3.50 -18.17
C ARG A 248 7.86 -2.68 -17.41
N SER A 249 8.29 -1.69 -16.64
CA SER A 249 7.40 -0.86 -15.83
C SER A 249 6.51 0.01 -16.70
N VAL A 250 7.08 0.68 -17.70
CA VAL A 250 6.34 1.62 -18.55
C VAL A 250 5.40 0.91 -19.49
N ARG A 251 5.73 -0.26 -20.05
CA ARG A 251 4.76 -1.03 -20.85
C ARG A 251 3.52 -1.42 -20.04
N ARG A 252 3.69 -1.76 -18.76
CA ARG A 252 2.55 -2.04 -17.88
C ARG A 252 1.70 -0.79 -17.63
N GLU A 253 2.34 0.35 -17.41
CA GLU A 253 1.66 1.63 -17.21
C GLU A 253 0.92 2.10 -18.48
N ILE A 254 1.53 1.95 -19.65
CA ILE A 254 0.90 2.21 -20.96
C ILE A 254 -0.34 1.33 -21.12
N ALA A 255 -0.24 0.01 -20.89
CA ALA A 255 -1.38 -0.90 -21.05
C ALA A 255 -2.55 -0.50 -20.13
N GLU A 256 -2.27 -0.12 -18.88
CA GLU A 256 -3.30 0.39 -17.96
C GLU A 256 -3.93 1.69 -18.49
N TYR A 257 -3.12 2.61 -19.00
CA TYR A 257 -3.60 3.89 -19.52
C TYR A 257 -4.48 3.66 -20.76
N GLU A 258 -4.07 2.79 -21.68
CA GLU A 258 -4.85 2.41 -22.86
C GLU A 258 -6.19 1.80 -22.46
N GLU A 259 -6.22 0.85 -21.53
CA GLU A 259 -7.45 0.22 -21.04
C GLU A 259 -8.40 1.26 -20.43
N ARG A 260 -7.89 2.08 -19.50
CA ARG A 260 -8.69 3.06 -18.76
C ARG A 260 -9.24 4.16 -19.65
N VAL A 261 -8.43 4.67 -20.57
CA VAL A 261 -8.84 5.74 -21.50
C VAL A 261 -9.81 5.20 -22.54
N THR A 262 -9.56 4.00 -23.09
CA THR A 262 -10.49 3.35 -24.02
C THR A 262 -11.85 3.12 -23.35
N HIS A 263 -11.86 2.61 -22.12
CA HIS A 263 -13.10 2.45 -21.36
C HIS A 263 -13.83 3.79 -21.16
N LEU A 264 -13.11 4.87 -20.80
CA LEU A 264 -13.69 6.20 -20.62
C LEU A 264 -14.36 6.73 -21.90
N ILE A 265 -13.73 6.47 -23.05
CA ILE A 265 -14.20 6.83 -24.38
C ILE A 265 -15.45 6.02 -24.76
N GLN A 266 -15.39 4.69 -24.56
CA GLN A 266 -16.49 3.77 -24.91
C GLN A 266 -17.70 3.94 -24.01
N SER A 267 -17.50 4.21 -22.72
CA SER A 267 -18.59 4.44 -21.77
C SER A 267 -19.28 5.80 -21.96
N GLY A 268 -18.84 6.64 -22.90
CA GLY A 268 -19.43 7.94 -23.16
C GLY A 268 -19.33 8.91 -21.98
N SER A 269 -18.22 8.89 -21.22
CA SER A 269 -18.08 9.72 -20.02
C SER A 269 -18.33 11.21 -20.30
N GLN A 270 -19.09 11.87 -19.42
CA GLN A 270 -19.48 13.27 -19.55
C GLN A 270 -18.67 14.22 -18.65
N SER A 271 -17.49 13.78 -18.17
CA SER A 271 -16.68 14.53 -17.21
C SER A 271 -15.38 15.06 -17.84
N PRO A 272 -15.34 16.34 -18.27
CA PRO A 272 -14.12 16.96 -18.79
C PRO A 272 -12.94 16.84 -17.82
N LYS A 273 -13.19 17.03 -16.51
CA LYS A 273 -12.14 16.97 -15.48
C LYS A 273 -11.44 15.62 -15.40
N ILE A 274 -12.16 14.51 -15.64
CA ILE A 274 -11.57 13.17 -15.65
C ILE A 274 -10.72 13.00 -16.92
N MET A 275 -11.24 13.44 -18.07
CA MET A 275 -10.51 13.40 -19.34
C MET A 275 -9.20 14.21 -19.26
N ASP A 276 -9.26 15.44 -18.75
CA ASP A 276 -8.08 16.29 -18.57
C ASP A 276 -7.03 15.64 -17.67
N ARG A 277 -7.46 14.95 -16.60
CA ARG A 277 -6.55 14.24 -15.71
C ARG A 277 -5.81 13.13 -16.43
N TRP A 278 -6.49 12.37 -17.28
CA TRP A 278 -5.84 11.32 -18.08
C TRP A 278 -4.91 11.89 -19.14
N VAL A 279 -5.27 13.00 -19.76
CA VAL A 279 -4.36 13.75 -20.67
C VAL A 279 -3.09 14.17 -19.95
N MET A 280 -3.20 14.71 -18.73
CA MET A 280 -2.03 15.10 -17.93
C MET A 280 -1.17 13.90 -17.52
N ARG A 281 -1.78 12.75 -17.20
CA ARG A 281 -1.06 11.51 -16.90
C ARG A 281 -0.26 10.99 -18.11
N ILE A 282 -0.88 10.96 -19.29
CA ILE A 282 -0.21 10.55 -20.54
C ILE A 282 0.97 11.47 -20.84
N GLN A 283 0.78 12.79 -20.68
CA GLN A 283 1.87 13.75 -20.85
C GLN A 283 3.00 13.51 -19.84
N GLY A 284 2.68 13.30 -18.56
CA GLY A 284 3.67 12.99 -17.53
C GLY A 284 4.48 11.72 -17.84
N LEU A 285 3.84 10.68 -18.40
CA LEU A 285 4.53 9.46 -18.81
C LEU A 285 5.49 9.71 -19.99
N LYS A 286 5.13 10.59 -20.92
CA LYS A 286 6.01 11.01 -22.02
C LYS A 286 7.21 11.82 -21.52
N GLU A 287 7.00 12.73 -20.57
CA GLU A 287 8.08 13.47 -19.92
C GLU A 287 9.02 12.53 -19.14
N LYS A 288 8.45 11.55 -18.44
CA LYS A 288 9.22 10.48 -17.77
C LYS A 288 10.10 9.72 -18.76
N LYS A 289 9.60 9.32 -19.94
CA LYS A 289 10.44 8.70 -20.99
C LYS A 289 11.63 9.58 -21.37
N ARG A 290 11.39 10.85 -21.68
CA ARG A 290 12.45 11.80 -22.08
C ARG A 290 13.51 11.97 -20.99
N ASN A 291 13.08 12.05 -19.73
CA ASN A 291 14.01 12.16 -18.60
C ASN A 291 14.88 10.90 -18.48
N TYR A 292 14.30 9.72 -18.62
CA TYR A 292 15.05 8.47 -18.59
C TYR A 292 16.00 8.30 -19.78
N GLU A 293 15.66 8.81 -20.97
CA GLU A 293 16.59 8.84 -22.11
C GLU A 293 17.86 9.63 -21.79
N ASN A 294 17.70 10.77 -21.10
CA ASN A 294 18.83 11.58 -20.64
C ASN A 294 19.67 10.86 -19.57
N ILE A 295 19.02 10.30 -18.54
CA ILE A 295 19.67 9.60 -17.44
C ILE A 295 20.44 8.38 -17.94
N LEU A 296 19.80 7.59 -18.82
CA LEU A 296 20.35 6.36 -19.36
C LEU A 296 21.27 6.59 -20.57
N LYS A 297 21.43 7.85 -21.01
CA LYS A 297 22.25 8.26 -22.16
C LYS A 297 21.95 7.40 -23.40
N ARG A 298 20.66 7.13 -23.64
CA ARG A 298 20.17 6.21 -24.67
C ARG A 298 18.73 6.52 -25.05
N GLU A 299 18.44 6.45 -26.34
CA GLU A 299 17.07 6.52 -26.86
C GLU A 299 16.26 5.26 -26.53
N LEU A 300 15.01 5.46 -26.11
CA LEU A 300 14.09 4.40 -25.68
C LEU A 300 13.05 4.12 -26.78
N THR A 301 13.55 3.85 -27.98
CA THR A 301 12.76 3.71 -29.23
C THR A 301 11.79 2.52 -29.21
N ASP A 302 12.06 1.50 -28.39
CA ASP A 302 11.21 0.28 -28.31
C ASP A 302 9.83 0.54 -27.67
N LEU A 303 9.48 1.80 -27.40
CA LEU A 303 8.17 2.25 -26.91
C LEU A 303 7.47 3.23 -27.88
N ASP A 304 8.07 3.56 -29.02
CA ASP A 304 7.59 4.65 -29.90
C ASP A 304 6.19 4.38 -30.46
N GLU A 305 5.90 3.12 -30.80
CA GLU A 305 4.58 2.71 -31.27
C GLU A 305 3.53 2.85 -30.16
N GLU A 306 3.82 2.35 -28.96
CA GLU A 306 2.92 2.44 -27.81
C GLU A 306 2.66 3.91 -27.40
N PHE A 307 3.69 4.77 -27.41
CA PHE A 307 3.52 6.21 -27.16
C PHE A 307 2.72 6.90 -28.27
N THR A 308 2.80 6.41 -29.50
CA THR A 308 1.99 6.91 -30.61
C THR A 308 0.51 6.58 -30.40
N SER A 309 0.19 5.36 -29.96
CA SER A 309 -1.17 4.96 -29.56
C SER A 309 -1.72 5.82 -28.42
N LEU A 310 -0.95 6.01 -27.34
CA LEU A 310 -1.35 6.88 -26.24
C LEU A 310 -1.58 8.34 -26.66
N ARG A 311 -0.79 8.85 -27.62
CA ARG A 311 -0.99 10.20 -28.15
C ARG A 311 -2.35 10.31 -28.84
N TYR A 312 -2.73 9.35 -29.68
CA TYR A 312 -4.05 9.36 -30.32
C TYR A 312 -5.19 9.35 -29.31
N LEU A 313 -5.09 8.50 -28.27
CA LEU A 313 -6.08 8.46 -27.18
C LEU A 313 -6.14 9.79 -26.42
N SER A 314 -4.99 10.42 -26.16
CA SER A 314 -4.91 11.72 -25.50
C SER A 314 -5.58 12.83 -26.31
N ASP A 315 -5.37 12.85 -27.63
CA ASP A 315 -5.97 13.85 -28.52
C ASP A 315 -7.49 13.67 -28.62
N GLU A 316 -7.99 12.43 -28.69
CA GLU A 316 -9.42 12.12 -28.64
C GLU A 316 -10.07 12.63 -27.34
N LEU A 317 -9.41 12.40 -26.18
CA LEU A 317 -9.89 12.92 -24.90
C LEU A 317 -9.94 14.44 -24.87
N ARG A 318 -8.95 15.13 -25.45
CA ARG A 318 -8.91 16.60 -25.53
C ARG A 318 -10.08 17.15 -26.34
N ILE A 319 -10.37 16.54 -27.49
CA ILE A 319 -11.48 16.94 -28.36
C ILE A 319 -12.82 16.78 -27.62
N ARG A 320 -13.03 15.63 -26.97
CA ARG A 320 -14.25 15.37 -26.19
C ARG A 320 -14.42 16.32 -25.02
N ALA A 321 -13.37 16.53 -24.23
CA ALA A 321 -13.41 17.45 -23.09
C ALA A 321 -13.75 18.88 -23.54
N ALA A 322 -13.19 19.33 -24.66
CA ALA A 322 -13.51 20.63 -25.24
C ALA A 322 -14.99 20.74 -25.67
N GLY A 323 -15.51 19.74 -26.39
CA GLY A 323 -16.92 19.70 -26.82
C GLY A 323 -17.90 19.76 -25.63
N LEU A 324 -17.63 18.99 -24.58
CA LEU A 324 -18.45 18.97 -23.36
C LEU A 324 -18.46 20.32 -22.63
N ARG A 325 -17.32 21.02 -22.58
CA ARG A 325 -17.26 22.37 -21.97
C ARG A 325 -18.07 23.40 -22.74
N VAL A 326 -18.11 23.29 -24.07
CA VAL A 326 -18.92 24.19 -24.91
C VAL A 326 -20.41 23.97 -24.62
N HIS A 327 -20.85 22.72 -24.54
CA HIS A 327 -22.24 22.40 -24.19
C HIS A 327 -22.61 22.83 -22.77
N GLN A 328 -21.71 22.70 -21.79
CA GLN A 328 -21.93 23.16 -20.42
C GLN A 328 -21.98 24.68 -20.25
N LYS A 329 -21.40 25.45 -21.19
CA LYS A 329 -21.47 26.92 -21.18
C LYS A 329 -22.68 27.47 -21.93
N ALA A 330 -23.31 26.67 -22.78
CA ALA A 330 -24.45 27.05 -23.59
C ALA A 330 -25.81 26.67 -22.95
N ALA A 331 -25.79 25.83 -21.92
CA ALA A 331 -26.90 25.53 -21.02
C ALA A 331 -26.78 26.38 -19.74
#